data_AF-A0AA96TXQ1-F1
#
_entry.id   AF-A0AA96TXQ1-F1
#
_cell.length_a   1.000
_cell.length_b   1.000
_cell.length_c   1.000
_cell.angle_alpha   90.00
_cell.angle_beta   90.00
_cell.angle_gamma   90.00
#
_symmetry.space_group_name_H-M   'P 1'
#
loop_
_entity.id
_entity.type
_entity.pdbx_description
1 polymer ?
#
loop_
_entity_poly.entity_id
_entity_poly.type
_entity_poly.pdbx_seq_one_letter_code
_entity_poly.pdbx_strand_id
1 'polypeptide(L)' 'MNTRVKVETKDEISRIKALQKEVEQLKKLLLKKDLDAMVEESYLEVAAEDLGYKSIAELKKS' A
#
# COMPACT_ATOMS: atom_id res chain seq x y z
N MET A 1 -15.32 42.85 16.28
CA MET A 1 -14.53 42.06 15.32
C MET A 1 -13.87 40.95 16.11
N ASN A 2 -14.30 39.69 15.95
CA ASN A 2 -13.76 38.57 16.74
C ASN A 2 -12.69 37.85 15.93
N THR A 3 -11.42 38.16 16.20
CA THR A 3 -10.28 37.48 15.58
C THR A 3 -10.14 36.10 16.21
N ARG A 4 -10.51 35.04 15.49
CA ARG A 4 -10.22 33.66 15.91
C ARG A 4 -8.71 33.43 15.81
N VAL A 5 -8.02 33.44 16.93
CA VAL A 5 -6.61 33.03 17.01
C VAL A 5 -6.59 31.51 17.21
N LYS A 6 -6.21 30.75 16.17
CA LYS A 6 -5.83 29.35 16.34
C LYS A 6 -4.46 29.33 17.03
N VAL A 7 -4.44 28.96 18.30
CA VAL A 7 -3.19 28.76 19.02
C VAL A 7 -2.74 27.33 18.72
N GLU A 8 -2.03 27.14 17.61
CA GLU A 8 -1.37 25.86 17.34
C GLU A 8 -0.25 25.70 18.35
N THR A 9 -0.47 24.85 19.35
CA THR A 9 0.54 24.54 20.35
C THR A 9 1.70 23.79 19.67
N LYS A 10 2.95 23.99 20.12
CA LYS A 10 4.13 23.33 19.53
C LYS A 10 3.99 21.80 19.44
N ASP A 11 3.16 21.22 20.30
CA ASP A 11 2.82 19.80 20.31
C ASP A 11 1.95 19.38 19.12
N GLU A 12 0.99 20.20 18.70
CA GLU A 12 0.12 19.91 17.56
C GLU A 12 0.91 19.90 16.25
N ILE A 13 1.82 20.84 16.07
CA ILE A 13 2.74 20.87 14.91
C ILE A 13 3.63 19.62 14.88
N SER A 14 4.12 19.20 16.04
CA SER A 14 4.95 18.00 16.16
C SER A 14 4.15 16.73 15.86
N ARG A 15 2.89 16.66 16.31
CA ARG A 15 1.97 15.55 16.02
C ARG A 15 1.60 15.48 14.54
N ILE A 16 1.36 16.62 13.89
CA ILE A 16 1.10 16.70 12.44
C ILE A 16 2.31 16.17 11.65
N LYS A 17 3.53 16.57 12.03
CA LYS A 17 4.75 16.07 11.37
C LYS A 17 4.96 14.56 11.56
N ALA A 18 4.65 14.02 12.73
CA ALA A 18 4.71 12.58 12.98
C ALA A 18 3.70 11.83 12.10
N LEU A 19 2.45 12.30 12.05
CA LEU A 19 1.40 11.72 11.20
C LEU A 19 1.75 11.81 9.70
N GLN A 20 2.36 12.89 9.24
CA GLN A 20 2.82 13.00 7.85
C GLN A 20 3.88 11.95 7.50
N LYS A 21 4.85 11.71 8.40
CA LYS A 21 5.86 10.65 8.21
C LYS A 21 5.24 9.26 8.18
N GLU A 22 4.29 9.00 9.07
CA GLU A 22 3.58 7.72 9.14
C GLU A 22 2.76 7.47 7.88
N VAL A 23 2.06 8.48 7.37
CA VAL A 23 1.33 8.40 6.09
C VAL A 23 2.29 8.12 4.92
N GLU A 24 3.47 8.73 4.89
CA GLU A 24 4.47 8.47 3.85
C GLU A 24 5.00 7.02 3.90
N GLN A 25 5.28 6.51 5.11
CA GLN A 25 5.70 5.12 5.31
C GLN A 25 4.61 4.13 4.88
N LEU A 26 3.35 4.38 5.24
CA LEU A 26 2.21 3.56 4.84
C LEU A 26 2.01 3.53 3.32
N LYS A 27 2.16 4.68 2.63
CA LYS A 27 2.10 4.73 1.17
C LYS A 27 3.20 3.90 0.51
N LYS A 28 4.43 3.96 1.01
CA LYS A 28 5.54 3.14 0.50
C LYS A 28 5.30 1.65 0.73
N LEU A 29 4.76 1.29 1.89
CA LEU A 29 4.41 -0.10 2.20
C LEU A 29 3.32 -0.63 1.27
N LEU A 30 2.29 0.17 1.00
CA LEU A 30 1.21 -0.20 0.09
C LEU A 30 1.75 -0.45 -1.33
N LEU A 31 2.55 0.46 -1.87
CA LEU A 31 3.16 0.30 -3.19
C LEU A 31 4.03 -0.95 -3.28
N LYS A 32 4.80 -1.27 -2.22
CA LYS A 32 5.59 -2.50 -2.18
C LYS A 32 4.71 -3.74 -2.22
N LYS A 33 3.63 -3.75 -1.42
CA LYS A 33 2.69 -4.88 -1.39
C LYS A 33 2.01 -5.09 -2.74
N ASP A 34 1.61 -4.01 -3.41
CA ASP A 34 0.99 -4.08 -4.73
C ASP A 34 1.99 -4.65 -5.77
N LEU A 35 3.24 -4.22 -5.71
CA LEU A 35 4.29 -4.75 -6.59
C LEU A 35 4.58 -6.23 -6.31
N ASP A 36 4.71 -6.61 -5.04
CA ASP A 36 4.95 -8.00 -4.64
C ASP A 36 3.78 -8.90 -5.11
N ALA A 37 2.53 -8.42 -5.01
CA ALA A 37 1.36 -9.13 -5.51
C ALA A 37 1.35 -9.29 -7.03
N MET A 38 1.70 -8.25 -7.79
CA MET A 38 1.80 -8.34 -9.25
C MET A 38 2.88 -9.33 -9.69
N VAL A 39 4.01 -9.35 -8.99
CA VAL A 39 5.11 -10.29 -9.25
C VAL A 39 4.67 -11.72 -8.94
N GLU A 40 3.99 -11.94 -7.81
CA GLU A 40 3.45 -13.25 -7.44
C GLU A 40 2.40 -13.74 -8.46
N GLU A 41 1.50 -12.87 -8.90
CA GLU A 41 0.54 -13.19 -9.97
C GLU A 41 1.26 -13.57 -11.27
N SER A 42 2.28 -12.81 -11.68
CA SER A 42 3.08 -13.11 -12.87
C SER A 42 3.79 -14.47 -12.77
N TYR A 43 4.35 -14.80 -11.60
CA TYR A 43 4.96 -16.11 -11.37
C TYR A 43 3.95 -17.25 -11.44
N LEU A 44 2.76 -17.05 -10.88
CA LEU A 44 1.68 -18.03 -10.91
C LEU A 44 1.12 -18.21 -12.32
N GLU A 45 1.11 -17.16 -13.14
CA GLU A 45 0.71 -17.20 -14.54
C GLU A 45 1.67 -18.08 -15.36
N VAL A 46 2.97 -17.86 -15.24
CA VAL A 46 3.99 -18.68 -15.91
C VAL A 46 3.92 -20.13 -15.44
N ALA A 47 3.79 -20.36 -14.12
CA ALA A 47 3.64 -21.71 -13.58
C ALA A 47 2.37 -22.41 -14.09
N ALA A 48 1.27 -21.68 -14.26
CA ALA A 48 0.04 -22.21 -14.83
C ALA A 48 0.22 -22.59 -16.30
N GLU A 49 0.90 -21.75 -17.09
CA GLU A 49 1.24 -22.05 -18.49
C GLU A 49 2.15 -23.29 -18.61
N ASP A 50 3.20 -23.39 -17.80
CA ASP A 50 4.13 -24.53 -17.79
C ASP A 50 3.45 -25.85 -17.40
N LEU A 51 2.45 -25.79 -16.52
CA LEU A 51 1.63 -26.93 -16.11
C LEU A 51 0.47 -27.22 -17.08
N GLY A 52 0.30 -26.41 -18.13
CA GLY A 52 -0.71 -26.59 -19.17
C GLY A 52 -2.13 -26.11 -18.81
N TYR A 53 -2.27 -25.34 -17.73
CA TYR A 53 -3.53 -24.70 -17.35
C TYR A 53 -3.77 -23.43 -18.17
N LYS A 54 -5.03 -23.14 -18.52
CA LYS A 54 -5.37 -21.95 -19.33
C LYS A 54 -5.47 -20.67 -18.51
N SER A 55 -5.49 -20.77 -17.18
CA SER A 55 -5.54 -19.61 -16.29
C SER A 55 -5.08 -19.94 -14.87
N ILE A 56 -4.63 -18.92 -14.13
CA ILE A 56 -4.33 -19.01 -12.69
C ILE A 56 -5.56 -19.52 -11.90
N ALA A 57 -6.78 -19.21 -12.35
CA ALA A 57 -8.01 -19.63 -11.68
C ALA A 57 -8.27 -21.15 -11.77
N GLU A 58 -7.77 -21.81 -12.82
CA GLU A 58 -7.80 -23.27 -12.94
C GLU A 58 -6.75 -23.91 -12.04
N LEU A 59 -5.53 -23.36 -12.00
CA LEU A 59 -4.46 -23.80 -11.08
C LEU A 59 -4.86 -23.64 -9.61
N LYS A 60 -5.55 -22.57 -9.23
CA LYS A 60 -6.03 -22.35 -7.85
C LYS A 60 -7.22 -23.23 -7.44
N LYS A 61 -7.88 -23.87 -8.41
CA LYS A 61 -9.03 -24.76 -8.18
C LYS A 61 -8.65 -26.24 -8.00
N SER A 62 -7.47 -26.64 -8.48
CA SER A 62 -6.89 -27.98 -8.25
C SER A 62 -6.29 -28.09 -6.85
#